data_AF-A0A4V2FWT4-F1
#
_entry.id   AF-A0A4V2FWT4-F1
#
_cell.length_a   1.000
_cell.length_b   1.000
_cell.length_c   1.000
_cell.angle_alpha   90.00
_cell.angle_beta   90.00
_cell.angle_gamma   90.00
#
_symmetry.space_group_name_H-M   'P 1'
#
loop_
_entity.id
_entity.type
_entity.pdbx_description
1 polymer ?
#
loop_
_entity_poly.entity_id
_entity_poly.type
_entity_poly.pdbx_seq_one_letter_code
_entity_poly.pdbx_strand_id
1 'polypeptide(L)'
;MMRPFRLLNALLTGALLCALLVSPAQATISGTSATNTATTVTYRFSYTGTPQFLRAYVDTDRSASTGFAQAGTGADYLLENGSLYQHTGTGWSWTLIRTVTFSSSGGVAQWTVNRSDLGETATPNDADLIFQVEAPLETSTKYTHVYSGGTSGGVTYTPSTDNFANPERGFYHHTGDCDKADFSQSTLQSYRTSQGISLVMCVFYLSEYKNGPIAQAALDQLQQQIDTVRAAGLKMVLRFAYTTSTAGDDTTKDRILAHLDQLAPYLSSGKDVIAVVQAGLIGAWGEWYYTQNFGNAGTVTSTDWANRKAVTDKLLSVVPSTRMIQLRTPKFKRTMYSTTAVQPGAAYNGSALSRIGHHNDCFLASPDDFGTYENPSVEYPYLQADTTYVPMGGETCGSNPPRSSCPTATSELAQFHWSFINTDYEPTVLNSWNTGGCLADISKNLGYRFRLESGTYPTTAVHGGSLPVSFTVHNDGYATPFNPRNLELVLRNTSTGSTYKLAMSADSRRWTAGTSTTVSQTLTLPTNLPAGSYSLLLNLPDPLLSTRPEYSIHLANQGTWDATTGMNSLLHTLTVS
;
A
#
# COMPACT_ATOMS: atom_id res chain seq x y z
N MET A 1 -3.23 -19.76 -81.47
CA MET A 1 -1.98 -20.17 -80.80
C MET A 1 -2.33 -21.13 -79.67
N MET A 2 -1.68 -22.29 -79.64
CA MET A 2 -2.01 -23.52 -78.89
C MET A 2 -2.16 -23.28 -77.37
N ARG A 3 -3.25 -23.65 -76.67
CA ARG A 3 -3.94 -24.95 -76.36
C ARG A 3 -3.51 -25.52 -74.97
N PRO A 4 -4.35 -26.31 -74.25
CA PRO A 4 -5.17 -25.80 -73.15
C PRO A 4 -5.23 -26.66 -71.85
N PHE A 5 -5.96 -26.15 -70.85
CA PHE A 5 -6.84 -26.84 -69.87
C PHE A 5 -6.31 -27.83 -68.79
N ARG A 6 -7.02 -27.75 -67.66
CA ARG A 6 -6.84 -28.36 -66.33
C ARG A 6 -7.29 -29.83 -66.22
N LEU A 7 -6.82 -30.43 -65.10
CA LEU A 7 -7.53 -31.27 -64.10
C LEU A 7 -7.37 -32.82 -64.11
N LEU A 8 -6.83 -33.26 -62.96
CA LEU A 8 -7.14 -34.41 -62.08
C LEU A 8 -7.08 -35.87 -62.56
N ASN A 9 -6.29 -36.66 -61.80
CA ASN A 9 -6.47 -38.03 -61.28
C ASN A 9 -5.13 -38.81 -61.38
N ALA A 10 -4.77 -39.83 -60.61
CA ALA A 10 -5.10 -40.36 -59.28
C ALA A 10 -4.26 -41.67 -59.15
N LEU A 11 -3.81 -42.00 -57.93
CA LEU A 11 -3.47 -43.34 -57.39
C LEU A 11 -2.23 -44.16 -57.85
N LEU A 12 -1.44 -44.55 -56.83
CA LEU A 12 -0.86 -45.88 -56.45
C LEU A 12 -0.09 -46.69 -57.53
N THR A 13 1.05 -47.36 -57.31
CA THR A 13 1.79 -47.85 -56.14
C THR A 13 3.13 -48.40 -56.63
N GLY A 14 4.18 -48.36 -55.82
CA GLY A 14 5.43 -49.09 -56.09
C GLY A 14 6.39 -49.00 -54.91
N ALA A 15 6.29 -49.97 -54.00
CA ALA A 15 7.05 -50.03 -52.75
C ALA A 15 8.54 -50.33 -53.00
N LEU A 16 9.42 -49.54 -52.38
CA LEU A 16 10.78 -49.94 -52.05
C LEU A 16 10.85 -50.12 -50.53
N LEU A 17 10.93 -51.37 -50.09
CA LEU A 17 11.12 -51.73 -48.68
C LEU A 17 12.55 -51.33 -48.27
N CYS A 18 12.71 -50.14 -47.69
CA CYS A 18 13.90 -49.80 -46.93
C CYS A 18 13.57 -50.08 -45.46
N ALA A 19 14.17 -51.13 -44.89
CA ALA A 19 14.06 -51.40 -43.47
C ALA A 19 14.77 -50.26 -42.71
N LEU A 20 14.00 -49.26 -42.30
CA LEU A 20 14.41 -48.30 -41.28
C LEU A 20 14.51 -49.09 -39.98
N LEU A 21 15.75 -49.38 -39.56
CA LEU A 21 16.04 -49.66 -38.17
C LEU A 21 15.61 -48.43 -37.38
N VAL A 22 14.39 -48.44 -36.85
CA VAL A 22 13.95 -47.44 -35.87
C VAL A 22 14.81 -47.70 -34.63
N SER A 23 15.84 -46.88 -34.43
CA SER A 23 16.50 -46.81 -33.13
C SER A 23 15.41 -46.62 -32.07
N PRO A 24 15.38 -47.40 -30.97
CA PRO A 24 14.39 -47.19 -29.93
C PRO A 24 14.46 -45.72 -29.51
N ALA A 25 13.31 -45.03 -29.55
CA ALA A 25 13.22 -43.63 -29.13
C ALA A 25 13.93 -43.50 -27.78
N GLN A 26 14.95 -42.64 -27.70
CA GLN A 26 15.59 -42.34 -26.42
C GLN A 26 14.48 -41.91 -25.46
N ALA A 27 14.52 -42.43 -24.23
CA ALA A 27 13.71 -41.82 -23.18
C ALA A 27 14.13 -40.35 -23.11
N THR A 28 13.15 -39.49 -22.87
CA THR A 28 13.32 -38.04 -22.72
C THR A 28 12.74 -37.62 -21.37
N ILE A 29 13.56 -36.99 -20.53
CA ILE A 29 13.20 -36.39 -19.24
C ILE A 29 12.83 -34.94 -19.49
N SER A 30 11.72 -34.49 -18.92
CA SER A 30 11.29 -33.09 -18.98
C SER A 30 10.46 -32.71 -17.75
N GLY A 31 10.25 -31.40 -17.54
CA GLY A 31 9.39 -30.92 -16.45
C GLY A 31 9.87 -31.32 -15.05
N THR A 32 11.19 -31.37 -14.84
CA THR A 32 11.79 -31.59 -13.52
C THR A 32 11.37 -30.49 -12.56
N SER A 33 10.89 -30.86 -11.38
CA SER A 33 10.44 -29.91 -10.36
C SER A 33 10.52 -30.53 -8.96
N ALA A 34 10.64 -29.67 -7.96
CA ALA A 34 10.36 -30.03 -6.58
C ALA A 34 9.50 -28.95 -5.92
N THR A 35 8.63 -29.38 -5.02
CA THR A 35 7.78 -28.52 -4.19
C THR A 35 7.75 -29.07 -2.79
N ASN A 36 7.54 -28.25 -1.77
CA ASN A 36 7.57 -28.74 -0.40
C ASN A 36 6.53 -28.07 0.50
N THR A 37 6.14 -28.79 1.54
CA THR A 37 5.45 -28.26 2.72
C THR A 37 6.45 -28.13 3.87
N ALA A 38 5.97 -27.78 5.08
CA ALA A 38 6.81 -27.78 6.27
C ALA A 38 7.41 -29.17 6.59
N THR A 39 6.71 -30.26 6.28
CA THR A 39 7.09 -31.62 6.71
C THR A 39 7.42 -32.56 5.57
N THR A 40 6.98 -32.26 4.35
CA THR A 40 7.17 -33.12 3.17
C THR A 40 7.77 -32.37 1.99
N VAL A 41 8.47 -33.09 1.13
CA VAL A 41 8.91 -32.61 -0.19
C VAL A 41 8.41 -33.59 -1.26
N THR A 42 8.00 -33.03 -2.38
CA THR A 42 7.55 -33.74 -3.56
C THR A 42 8.53 -33.48 -4.70
N TYR A 43 9.09 -34.55 -5.25
CA TYR A 43 9.97 -34.52 -6.42
C TYR A 43 9.24 -35.08 -7.63
N ARG A 44 9.40 -34.46 -8.80
CA ARG A 44 8.67 -34.84 -10.00
C ARG A 44 9.46 -34.61 -11.28
N PHE A 45 9.33 -35.54 -12.22
CA PHE A 45 9.68 -35.31 -13.62
C PHE A 45 8.78 -36.13 -14.56
N SER A 46 8.74 -35.74 -15.83
CA SER A 46 8.06 -36.46 -16.91
C SER A 46 9.07 -37.26 -17.71
N TYR A 47 8.69 -38.45 -18.18
CA TYR A 47 9.53 -39.36 -18.95
C TYR A 47 8.73 -40.05 -20.07
N THR A 48 9.44 -40.54 -21.08
CA THR A 48 8.88 -41.36 -22.18
C THR A 48 9.42 -42.79 -22.12
N GLY A 49 8.72 -43.73 -22.76
CA GLY A 49 9.11 -45.15 -22.79
C GLY A 49 8.77 -45.92 -21.52
N THR A 50 9.45 -47.05 -21.31
CA THR A 50 9.24 -47.98 -20.19
C THR A 50 10.54 -48.22 -19.42
N PRO A 51 11.09 -47.19 -18.74
CA PRO A 51 12.31 -47.32 -17.98
C PRO A 51 12.14 -48.32 -16.83
N GLN A 52 13.20 -49.08 -16.55
CA GLN A 52 13.25 -50.05 -15.45
C GLN A 52 13.37 -49.36 -14.08
N PHE A 53 14.06 -48.21 -14.04
CA PHE A 53 14.33 -47.40 -12.88
C PHE A 53 14.02 -45.94 -13.15
N LEU A 54 13.33 -45.33 -12.19
CA LEU A 54 13.07 -43.90 -12.10
C LEU A 54 13.78 -43.40 -10.86
N ARG A 55 14.64 -42.39 -11.02
CA ARG A 55 15.53 -41.92 -9.96
C ARG A 55 15.48 -40.41 -9.73
N ALA A 56 15.63 -40.01 -8.47
CA ALA A 56 16.02 -38.66 -8.08
C ALA A 56 17.19 -38.75 -7.08
N TYR A 57 18.30 -38.12 -7.43
CA TYR A 57 19.48 -37.94 -6.58
C TYR A 57 19.35 -36.61 -5.85
N VAL A 58 19.54 -36.63 -4.54
CA VAL A 58 19.37 -35.48 -3.66
C VAL A 58 20.68 -35.24 -2.91
N ASP A 59 21.31 -34.11 -3.20
CA ASP A 59 22.52 -33.59 -2.56
C ASP A 59 22.09 -32.50 -1.58
N THR A 60 22.10 -32.84 -0.29
CA THR A 60 21.54 -32.02 0.80
C THR A 60 22.56 -31.10 1.44
N ASP A 61 23.86 -31.34 1.23
CA ASP A 61 24.95 -30.49 1.71
C ASP A 61 25.56 -29.60 0.61
N ARG A 62 25.13 -29.79 -0.65
CA ARG A 62 25.56 -29.10 -1.87
C ARG A 62 27.05 -29.22 -2.16
N SER A 63 27.64 -30.31 -1.69
CA SER A 63 29.05 -30.59 -1.90
C SER A 63 29.21 -31.75 -2.88
N ALA A 64 29.69 -31.44 -4.09
CA ALA A 64 30.10 -32.45 -5.06
C ALA A 64 31.27 -33.35 -4.60
N SER A 65 31.83 -33.09 -3.40
CA SER A 65 32.93 -33.85 -2.80
C SER A 65 32.48 -34.91 -1.80
N THR A 66 31.20 -34.90 -1.41
CA THR A 66 30.55 -35.83 -0.48
C THR A 66 29.50 -36.63 -1.25
N GLY A 67 29.06 -37.79 -0.74
CA GLY A 67 28.02 -38.60 -1.40
C GLY A 67 28.41 -39.26 -2.74
N PHE A 68 27.39 -39.63 -3.52
CA PHE A 68 27.54 -40.25 -4.85
C PHE A 68 27.68 -39.20 -5.95
N ALA A 69 28.82 -39.22 -6.64
CA ALA A 69 29.07 -38.30 -7.74
C ALA A 69 28.13 -38.54 -8.93
N GLN A 70 27.23 -37.59 -9.20
CA GLN A 70 26.29 -37.66 -10.32
C GLN A 70 26.08 -36.26 -10.93
N ALA A 71 26.40 -36.10 -12.22
CA ALA A 71 26.14 -34.86 -12.97
C ALA A 71 26.55 -33.54 -12.26
N GLY A 72 27.67 -33.58 -11.52
CA GLY A 72 28.22 -32.43 -10.79
C GLY A 72 27.66 -32.20 -9.39
N THR A 73 26.90 -33.15 -8.84
CA THR A 73 26.44 -33.18 -7.44
C THR A 73 27.05 -34.35 -6.68
N GLY A 74 26.98 -34.27 -5.36
CA GLY A 74 27.42 -35.31 -4.43
C GLY A 74 26.23 -35.89 -3.67
N ALA A 75 25.47 -36.79 -4.29
CA ALA A 75 24.16 -37.18 -3.77
C ALA A 75 24.25 -37.97 -2.46
N ASP A 76 23.66 -37.43 -1.40
CA ASP A 76 23.52 -38.07 -0.09
C ASP A 76 22.39 -39.10 -0.07
N TYR A 77 21.33 -38.84 -0.85
CA TYR A 77 20.14 -39.66 -0.91
C TYR A 77 19.75 -40.00 -2.35
N LEU A 78 19.16 -41.20 -2.50
CA LEU A 78 18.61 -41.69 -3.76
C LEU A 78 17.16 -42.10 -3.53
N LEU A 79 16.26 -41.50 -4.31
CA LEU A 79 14.93 -42.04 -4.54
C LEU A 79 15.00 -42.92 -5.78
N GLU A 80 14.63 -44.19 -5.67
CA GLU A 80 14.53 -45.10 -6.80
C GLU A 80 13.20 -45.85 -6.72
N ASN A 81 12.34 -45.65 -7.70
CA ASN A 81 10.99 -46.22 -7.73
C ASN A 81 10.27 -45.98 -6.39
N GLY A 82 9.86 -47.03 -5.67
CA GLY A 82 9.14 -46.90 -4.40
C GLY A 82 10.00 -46.69 -3.14
N SER A 83 11.31 -46.46 -3.28
CA SER A 83 12.26 -46.58 -2.17
C SER A 83 13.17 -45.37 -2.01
N LEU A 84 13.53 -45.06 -0.76
CA LEU A 84 14.52 -44.06 -0.37
C LEU A 84 15.77 -44.73 0.22
N TYR A 85 16.94 -44.33 -0.25
CA TYR A 85 18.25 -44.82 0.16
C TYR A 85 19.16 -43.69 0.62
N GLN A 86 20.10 -44.00 1.51
CA GLN A 86 21.21 -43.13 1.92
C GLN A 86 22.53 -43.67 1.38
N HIS A 87 23.41 -42.78 0.94
CA HIS A 87 24.77 -43.12 0.52
C HIS A 87 25.66 -43.43 1.74
N THR A 88 26.43 -44.51 1.68
CA THR A 88 27.17 -45.03 2.86
C THR A 88 28.63 -45.41 2.60
N GLY A 89 29.16 -45.16 1.40
CA GLY A 89 30.47 -45.69 1.04
C GLY A 89 31.10 -44.99 -0.17
N THR A 90 31.94 -45.69 -0.92
CA THR A 90 32.51 -45.18 -2.17
C THR A 90 31.82 -45.84 -3.37
N GLY A 91 31.65 -45.10 -4.46
CA GLY A 91 30.93 -45.60 -5.63
C GLY A 91 29.45 -45.86 -5.36
N TRP A 92 28.88 -46.87 -6.02
CA TRP A 92 27.46 -47.24 -5.91
C TRP A 92 27.16 -48.01 -4.60
N SER A 93 27.08 -47.28 -3.49
CA SER A 93 26.83 -47.83 -2.15
C SER A 93 25.62 -47.17 -1.51
N TRP A 94 24.48 -47.86 -1.52
CA TRP A 94 23.19 -47.33 -1.07
C TRP A 94 22.56 -48.25 -0.01
N THR A 95 22.25 -47.69 1.16
CA THR A 95 21.53 -48.39 2.23
C THR A 95 20.07 -47.97 2.20
N LEU A 96 19.15 -48.94 2.14
CA LEU A 96 17.72 -48.67 2.17
C LEU A 96 17.31 -48.03 3.49
N ILE A 97 16.64 -46.89 3.44
CA ILE A 97 16.04 -46.23 4.61
C ILE A 97 14.62 -46.76 4.80
N ARG A 98 13.78 -46.64 3.76
CA ARG A 98 12.37 -47.06 3.77
C ARG A 98 11.73 -46.99 2.39
N THR A 99 10.51 -47.50 2.31
CA THR A 99 9.59 -47.20 1.21
C THR A 99 8.99 -45.80 1.35
N VAL A 100 8.62 -45.21 0.22
CA VAL A 100 8.07 -43.84 0.13
C VAL A 100 6.82 -43.82 -0.73
N THR A 101 6.06 -42.72 -0.67
CA THR A 101 4.90 -42.55 -1.55
C THR A 101 5.42 -42.25 -2.96
N PHE A 102 5.19 -43.17 -3.88
CA PHE A 102 5.65 -43.07 -5.27
C PHE A 102 4.50 -43.35 -6.24
N SER A 103 4.41 -42.56 -7.32
CA SER A 103 3.52 -42.81 -8.44
C SER A 103 4.25 -42.69 -9.77
N SER A 104 3.85 -43.53 -10.73
CA SER A 104 4.40 -43.60 -12.07
C SER A 104 3.25 -43.78 -13.07
N SER A 105 2.51 -42.70 -13.35
CA SER A 105 1.32 -42.74 -14.20
C SER A 105 1.36 -41.65 -15.27
N GLY A 106 0.89 -41.98 -16.47
CA GLY A 106 0.86 -41.03 -17.59
C GLY A 106 2.24 -40.50 -18.03
N GLY A 107 3.32 -41.27 -17.80
CA GLY A 107 4.69 -40.82 -18.09
C GLY A 107 5.21 -39.78 -17.09
N VAL A 108 4.69 -39.76 -15.87
CA VAL A 108 5.16 -38.87 -14.79
C VAL A 108 5.57 -39.70 -13.60
N ALA A 109 6.80 -39.51 -13.15
CA ALA A 109 7.31 -40.05 -11.90
C ALA A 109 7.20 -38.99 -10.80
N GLN A 110 6.64 -39.37 -9.66
CA GLN A 110 6.46 -38.49 -8.52
C GLN A 110 6.74 -39.22 -7.22
N TRP A 111 7.57 -38.60 -6.37
CA TRP A 111 7.82 -39.03 -5.00
C TRP A 111 7.30 -38.00 -4.03
N THR A 112 6.74 -38.44 -2.91
CA THR A 112 6.51 -37.61 -1.73
C THR A 112 7.21 -38.25 -0.55
N VAL A 113 8.11 -37.49 0.08
CA VAL A 113 8.94 -37.93 1.21
C VAL A 113 8.86 -36.96 2.37
N ASN A 114 9.03 -37.48 3.59
CA ASN A 114 9.19 -36.62 4.75
C ASN A 114 10.56 -35.96 4.69
N ARG A 115 10.63 -34.67 4.99
CA ARG A 115 11.90 -33.92 5.02
C ARG A 115 12.86 -34.48 6.07
N SER A 116 12.34 -34.91 7.21
CA SER A 116 13.14 -35.57 8.26
C SER A 116 13.88 -36.82 7.77
N ASP A 117 13.35 -37.53 6.78
CA ASP A 117 13.95 -38.76 6.26
C ASP A 117 15.16 -38.46 5.34
N LEU A 118 15.31 -37.20 4.90
CA LEU A 118 16.44 -36.68 4.11
C LEU A 118 17.42 -35.86 4.96
N GLY A 119 17.29 -35.85 6.29
CA GLY A 119 18.10 -34.95 7.14
C GLY A 119 17.77 -33.46 6.96
N GLU A 120 16.72 -33.13 6.21
CA GLU A 120 16.29 -31.77 5.88
C GLU A 120 15.51 -31.16 7.06
N THR A 121 16.13 -30.26 7.83
CA THR A 121 15.58 -29.84 9.14
C THR A 121 15.24 -28.34 9.31
N ALA A 122 15.51 -27.42 8.36
CA ALA A 122 15.13 -25.99 8.49
C ALA A 122 15.14 -25.17 7.17
N THR A 123 15.14 -23.82 7.23
CA THR A 123 15.06 -22.89 6.09
C THR A 123 16.02 -21.68 6.19
N PRO A 124 16.64 -21.24 5.05
CA PRO A 124 16.70 -22.01 3.82
C PRO A 124 17.78 -23.08 3.97
N ASN A 125 17.31 -24.31 4.14
CA ASN A 125 18.04 -25.44 3.61
C ASN A 125 17.70 -25.47 2.11
N ASP A 126 18.66 -25.87 1.30
CA ASP A 126 18.49 -26.08 -0.12
C ASP A 126 19.21 -27.37 -0.52
N ALA A 127 18.76 -27.99 -1.63
CA ALA A 127 19.35 -29.21 -2.13
C ALA A 127 19.56 -29.11 -3.64
N ASP A 128 20.68 -29.66 -4.12
CA ASP A 128 20.92 -29.85 -5.55
C ASP A 128 20.34 -31.22 -5.98
N LEU A 129 19.58 -31.21 -7.07
CA LEU A 129 18.78 -32.36 -7.51
C LEU A 129 19.16 -32.78 -8.92
N ILE A 130 19.24 -34.10 -9.14
CA ILE A 130 19.41 -34.72 -10.46
C ILE A 130 18.34 -35.79 -10.66
N PHE A 131 17.62 -35.74 -11.78
CA PHE A 131 16.62 -36.74 -12.15
C PHE A 131 17.17 -37.67 -13.23
N GLN A 132 16.83 -38.95 -13.17
CA GLN A 132 17.36 -39.95 -14.10
C GLN A 132 16.36 -41.08 -14.40
N VAL A 133 16.42 -41.62 -15.61
CA VAL A 133 15.77 -42.88 -16.05
C VAL A 133 16.84 -43.90 -16.45
N GLU A 134 16.58 -45.20 -16.27
CA GLU A 134 17.43 -46.30 -16.77
C GLU A 134 16.60 -47.59 -17.00
N ALA A 135 16.71 -48.40 -18.06
CA ALA A 135 17.27 -48.18 -19.40
C ALA A 135 16.13 -47.89 -20.41
N PRO A 136 16.31 -46.96 -21.40
CA PRO A 136 17.57 -46.27 -21.72
C PRO A 136 17.94 -45.19 -20.70
N LEU A 137 19.24 -44.91 -20.59
CA LEU A 137 19.79 -43.95 -19.63
C LEU A 137 19.63 -42.51 -20.14
N GLU A 138 19.08 -41.64 -19.29
CA GLU A 138 19.08 -40.20 -19.48
C GLU A 138 19.09 -39.50 -18.13
N THR A 139 19.80 -38.38 -18.03
CA THR A 139 20.01 -37.63 -16.79
C THR A 139 19.69 -36.15 -17.03
N SER A 140 18.94 -35.51 -16.12
CA SER A 140 18.61 -34.09 -16.20
C SER A 140 19.82 -33.20 -15.92
N THR A 141 19.70 -31.93 -16.27
CA THR A 141 20.57 -30.89 -15.69
C THR A 141 20.31 -30.76 -14.19
N LYS A 142 21.28 -30.18 -13.46
CA LYS A 142 21.15 -29.82 -12.05
C LYS A 142 20.02 -28.84 -11.82
N TYR A 143 19.18 -29.12 -10.82
CA TYR A 143 18.09 -28.27 -10.37
C TYR A 143 18.26 -28.02 -8.86
N THR A 144 18.39 -26.76 -8.44
CA THR A 144 18.49 -26.40 -7.02
C THR A 144 17.10 -26.09 -6.46
N HIS A 145 16.69 -26.81 -5.42
CA HIS A 145 15.44 -26.56 -4.70
C HIS A 145 15.71 -25.87 -3.37
N VAL A 146 15.12 -24.71 -3.14
CA VAL A 146 15.17 -24.01 -1.85
C VAL A 146 13.93 -24.37 -1.04
N TYR A 147 14.10 -25.03 0.10
CA TYR A 147 12.96 -25.48 0.90
C TYR A 147 12.30 -24.30 1.63
N SER A 148 10.98 -24.19 1.45
CA SER A 148 10.13 -23.24 2.18
C SER A 148 9.52 -23.87 3.46
N GLY A 149 9.03 -23.07 4.41
CA GLY A 149 8.23 -23.62 5.53
C GLY A 149 9.00 -24.27 6.70
N GLY A 150 10.27 -23.91 6.96
CA GLY A 150 10.82 -24.01 8.34
C GLY A 150 9.91 -23.29 9.35
N THR A 151 10.08 -23.53 10.66
CA THR A 151 9.23 -22.96 11.73
C THR A 151 9.03 -21.45 11.56
N SER A 152 7.93 -21.05 10.92
CA SER A 152 7.50 -19.68 10.88
C SER A 152 6.82 -19.39 12.20
N GLY A 153 7.28 -18.37 12.92
CA GLY A 153 6.55 -17.89 14.09
C GLY A 153 5.25 -17.27 13.61
N GLY A 154 4.13 -17.93 13.91
CA GLY A 154 2.83 -17.28 13.82
C GLY A 154 2.71 -16.27 14.95
N VAL A 155 2.42 -15.02 14.62
CA VAL A 155 2.15 -13.97 15.59
C VAL A 155 0.68 -13.57 15.45
N THR A 156 -0.03 -13.49 16.56
CA THR A 156 -1.36 -12.87 16.63
C THR A 156 -1.22 -11.60 17.44
N TYR A 157 -1.81 -10.51 16.96
CA TYR A 157 -1.67 -9.20 17.59
C TYR A 157 -2.94 -8.81 18.34
N THR A 158 -2.77 -8.29 19.56
CA THR A 158 -3.88 -7.77 20.36
C THR A 158 -4.20 -6.33 19.94
N PRO A 159 -5.46 -6.00 19.59
CA PRO A 159 -5.86 -4.62 19.30
C PRO A 159 -5.70 -3.69 20.50
N SER A 160 -5.35 -2.43 20.25
CA SER A 160 -5.39 -1.34 21.24
C SER A 160 -6.66 -0.50 21.08
N THR A 161 -7.25 -0.13 22.21
CA THR A 161 -8.37 0.82 22.29
C THR A 161 -7.92 2.28 22.43
N ASP A 162 -6.62 2.53 22.53
CA ASP A 162 -6.07 3.86 22.82
C ASP A 162 -6.33 4.82 21.66
N ASN A 163 -6.58 6.08 22.00
CA ASN A 163 -6.55 7.17 21.04
C ASN A 163 -5.15 7.77 21.01
N PHE A 164 -4.59 7.93 19.81
CA PHE A 164 -3.24 8.46 19.61
C PHE A 164 -3.16 9.24 18.29
N ALA A 165 -2.21 10.17 18.23
CA ALA A 165 -1.93 10.93 17.03
C ALA A 165 -1.38 10.02 15.93
N ASN A 166 -1.93 10.16 14.74
CA ASN A 166 -1.43 9.59 13.50
C ASN A 166 -1.49 10.70 12.44
N PRO A 167 -0.53 10.79 11.49
CA PRO A 167 -0.48 11.89 10.54
C PRO A 167 -1.71 11.92 9.60
N GLU A 168 -2.14 13.12 9.19
CA GLU A 168 -3.13 13.33 8.12
C GLU A 168 -4.54 12.75 8.38
N ARG A 169 -4.91 12.56 9.64
CA ARG A 169 -6.23 12.04 10.04
C ARG A 169 -6.75 12.66 11.34
N GLY A 170 -8.04 12.47 11.60
CA GLY A 170 -8.65 12.79 12.89
C GLY A 170 -9.14 14.23 13.00
N PHE A 171 -9.29 14.72 14.23
CA PHE A 171 -9.64 16.12 14.44
C PHE A 171 -8.47 17.03 14.03
N TYR A 172 -8.81 18.26 13.63
CA TYR A 172 -7.84 19.33 13.43
C TYR A 172 -8.30 20.61 14.14
N HIS A 173 -7.34 21.46 14.47
CA HIS A 173 -7.60 22.80 14.99
C HIS A 173 -7.57 23.87 13.89
N HIS A 174 -8.46 24.85 14.00
CA HIS A 174 -8.47 26.09 13.24
C HIS A 174 -8.73 27.26 14.20
N THR A 175 -7.68 27.73 14.86
CA THR A 175 -7.78 28.73 15.94
C THR A 175 -7.66 30.18 15.46
N GLY A 176 -7.48 30.39 14.15
CA GLY A 176 -7.42 31.70 13.50
C GLY A 176 -6.83 31.62 12.10
N ASP A 177 -6.91 32.75 11.39
CA ASP A 177 -6.37 32.89 10.05
C ASP A 177 -4.84 33.02 10.09
N CYS A 178 -4.14 32.16 9.34
CA CYS A 178 -2.68 32.05 9.43
C CYS A 178 -1.92 33.17 8.69
N ASP A 179 -2.60 34.11 8.03
CA ASP A 179 -1.98 35.38 7.60
C ASP A 179 -2.03 36.46 8.69
N LYS A 180 -2.92 36.31 9.70
CA LYS A 180 -3.09 37.27 10.79
C LYS A 180 -2.49 36.81 12.11
N ALA A 181 -2.52 35.50 12.37
CA ALA A 181 -2.02 34.90 13.59
C ALA A 181 -0.92 33.87 13.29
N ASP A 182 0.29 34.17 13.75
CA ASP A 182 1.43 33.25 13.65
C ASP A 182 1.20 32.01 14.51
N PHE A 183 1.43 30.82 13.95
CA PHE A 183 1.38 29.60 14.72
C PHE A 183 2.47 29.61 15.81
N SER A 184 2.13 29.03 16.96
CA SER A 184 3.09 28.75 18.03
C SER A 184 3.48 27.29 17.99
N GLN A 185 4.78 27.01 17.86
CA GLN A 185 5.30 25.64 17.85
C GLN A 185 4.87 24.85 19.08
N SER A 186 4.93 25.44 20.28
CA SER A 186 4.56 24.76 21.53
C SER A 186 3.07 24.47 21.61
N THR A 187 2.23 25.39 21.12
CA THR A 187 0.78 25.18 21.03
C THR A 187 0.47 24.01 20.10
N LEU A 188 1.04 24.00 18.89
CA LEU A 188 0.85 22.92 17.93
C LEU A 188 1.35 21.57 18.49
N GLN A 189 2.52 21.55 19.12
CA GLN A 189 3.04 20.35 19.80
C GLN A 189 2.06 19.84 20.87
N SER A 190 1.44 20.74 21.63
CA SER A 190 0.46 20.36 22.66
C SER A 190 -0.78 19.67 22.07
N TYR A 191 -1.24 20.06 20.88
CA TYR A 191 -2.35 19.38 20.19
C TYR A 191 -2.00 17.91 19.94
N ARG A 192 -0.78 17.64 19.47
CA ARG A 192 -0.32 16.28 19.19
C ARG A 192 -0.11 15.47 20.46
N THR A 193 0.61 16.02 21.44
CA THR A 193 1.04 15.26 22.62
C THR A 193 -0.05 15.09 23.67
N SER A 194 -1.00 16.03 23.76
CA SER A 194 -2.02 16.04 24.81
C SER A 194 -3.42 15.68 24.31
N GLN A 195 -3.70 15.89 23.01
CA GLN A 195 -5.04 15.64 22.45
C GLN A 195 -5.06 14.55 21.37
N GLY A 196 -3.89 14.12 20.89
CA GLY A 196 -3.80 13.18 19.77
C GLY A 196 -4.12 13.81 18.41
N ILE A 197 -4.07 15.15 18.29
CA ILE A 197 -4.36 15.89 17.07
C ILE A 197 -3.07 16.20 16.32
N SER A 198 -2.94 15.70 15.09
CA SER A 198 -1.76 15.88 14.23
C SER A 198 -1.98 16.87 13.08
N LEU A 199 -3.15 17.51 13.04
CA LEU A 199 -3.59 18.38 11.97
C LEU A 199 -3.94 19.78 12.46
N VAL A 200 -3.61 20.79 11.65
CA VAL A 200 -4.04 22.18 11.82
C VAL A 200 -4.53 22.71 10.47
N MET A 201 -5.49 23.63 10.47
CA MET A 201 -5.89 24.36 9.27
C MET A 201 -5.22 25.72 9.21
N CYS A 202 -4.74 26.07 8.04
CA CYS A 202 -4.18 27.38 7.71
C CYS A 202 -5.03 27.97 6.59
N VAL A 203 -5.93 28.88 6.94
CA VAL A 203 -6.57 29.77 5.97
C VAL A 203 -5.71 31.01 5.86
N PHE A 204 -5.12 31.24 4.69
CA PHE A 204 -4.23 32.36 4.43
C PHE A 204 -4.94 33.37 3.53
N TYR A 205 -5.38 34.49 4.09
CA TYR A 205 -6.06 35.53 3.33
C TYR A 205 -5.08 36.40 2.53
N LEU A 206 -5.46 36.69 1.29
CA LEU A 206 -4.75 37.54 0.34
C LEU A 206 -5.52 38.85 0.09
N SER A 207 -6.28 39.29 1.10
CA SER A 207 -7.22 40.42 1.01
C SER A 207 -6.59 41.70 0.47
N GLU A 208 -5.34 41.96 0.84
CA GLU A 208 -4.56 43.15 0.47
C GLU A 208 -4.03 43.08 -0.97
N TYR A 209 -4.08 41.91 -1.62
CA TYR A 209 -3.43 41.65 -2.91
C TYR A 209 -4.43 41.49 -4.07
N LYS A 210 -5.73 41.74 -3.88
CA LYS A 210 -6.75 41.57 -4.95
C LYS A 210 -6.44 42.32 -6.24
N ASN A 211 -5.71 43.44 -6.16
CA ASN A 211 -5.38 44.31 -7.28
C ASN A 211 -3.89 44.33 -7.65
N GLY A 212 -3.05 43.51 -7.02
CA GLY A 212 -1.59 43.54 -7.17
C GLY A 212 -0.96 42.17 -6.95
N PRO A 213 0.36 42.01 -7.12
CA PRO A 213 1.04 40.77 -6.74
C PRO A 213 1.01 40.57 -5.21
N ILE A 214 1.14 39.33 -4.75
CA ILE A 214 1.39 39.02 -3.33
C ILE A 214 2.75 39.63 -2.96
N ALA A 215 2.78 40.43 -1.90
CA ALA A 215 4.04 41.00 -1.41
C ALA A 215 4.94 39.92 -0.80
N GLN A 216 6.26 40.10 -0.94
CA GLN A 216 7.25 39.15 -0.41
C GLN A 216 7.05 38.87 1.09
N ALA A 217 6.70 39.89 1.89
CA ALA A 217 6.46 39.72 3.32
C ALA A 217 5.34 38.71 3.65
N ALA A 218 4.26 38.67 2.86
CA ALA A 218 3.21 37.68 3.06
C ALA A 218 3.65 36.27 2.64
N LEU A 219 4.47 36.18 1.58
CA LEU A 219 5.05 34.90 1.16
C LEU A 219 6.05 34.37 2.20
N ASP A 220 6.85 35.24 2.81
CA ASP A 220 7.76 34.89 3.90
C ASP A 220 6.98 34.44 5.15
N GLN A 221 5.86 35.09 5.46
CA GLN A 221 4.98 34.67 6.54
C GLN A 221 4.36 33.28 6.27
N LEU A 222 3.92 33.00 5.04
CA LEU A 222 3.47 31.65 4.67
C LEU A 222 4.56 30.61 4.89
N GLN A 223 5.81 30.91 4.52
CA GLN A 223 6.94 30.02 4.76
C GLN A 223 7.18 29.79 6.25
N GLN A 224 7.11 30.86 7.08
CA GLN A 224 7.22 30.75 8.53
C GLN A 224 6.14 29.83 9.12
N GLN A 225 4.90 29.90 8.65
CA GLN A 225 3.81 29.03 9.10
C GLN A 225 4.08 27.56 8.74
N ILE A 226 4.51 27.30 7.51
CA ILE A 226 4.92 25.97 7.04
C ILE A 226 6.05 25.40 7.92
N ASP A 227 7.07 26.21 8.19
CA ASP A 227 8.22 25.80 8.98
C ASP A 227 7.85 25.52 10.44
N THR A 228 6.93 26.31 11.00
CA THR A 228 6.42 26.12 12.36
C THR A 228 5.63 24.82 12.50
N VAL A 229 4.73 24.53 11.55
CA VAL A 229 4.00 23.26 11.50
C VAL A 229 4.97 22.07 11.38
N ARG A 230 5.98 22.20 10.52
CA ARG A 230 7.05 21.19 10.40
C ARG A 230 7.78 20.97 11.70
N ALA A 231 8.24 22.03 12.36
CA ALA A 231 8.95 21.94 13.63
C ALA A 231 8.10 21.32 14.74
N ALA A 232 6.78 21.60 14.74
CA ALA A 232 5.85 21.05 15.72
C ALA A 232 5.52 19.56 15.53
N GLY A 233 5.74 19.02 14.33
CA GLY A 233 5.43 17.61 14.05
C GLY A 233 3.97 17.38 13.63
N LEU A 234 3.35 18.39 13.00
CA LEU A 234 1.97 18.33 12.51
C LEU A 234 1.95 18.41 10.98
N LYS A 235 0.77 18.18 10.40
CA LYS A 235 0.48 18.53 9.00
C LYS A 235 -0.61 19.59 8.92
N MET A 236 -0.66 20.30 7.79
CA MET A 236 -1.64 21.36 7.57
C MET A 236 -2.62 21.06 6.44
N VAL A 237 -3.89 21.41 6.68
CA VAL A 237 -4.88 21.66 5.64
C VAL A 237 -4.72 23.12 5.22
N LEU A 238 -4.37 23.37 3.97
CA LEU A 238 -4.05 24.72 3.49
C LEU A 238 -5.16 25.25 2.59
N ARG A 239 -5.65 26.47 2.86
CA ARG A 239 -6.62 27.17 2.02
C ARG A 239 -6.16 28.62 1.82
N PHE A 240 -6.27 29.13 0.59
CA PHE A 240 -6.08 30.56 0.31
C PHE A 240 -7.45 31.20 0.05
N ALA A 241 -7.67 32.43 0.51
CA ALA A 241 -8.92 33.16 0.28
C ALA A 241 -8.66 34.67 0.11
N TYR A 242 -9.63 35.43 -0.41
CA TYR A 242 -9.50 36.90 -0.54
C TYR A 242 -10.44 37.68 0.36
N THR A 243 -11.49 37.06 0.86
CA THR A 243 -12.52 37.77 1.60
C THR A 243 -13.32 36.83 2.48
N THR A 244 -13.78 37.32 3.61
CA THR A 244 -14.82 36.71 4.46
C THR A 244 -16.21 37.29 4.16
N SER A 245 -16.28 38.32 3.32
CA SER A 245 -17.51 39.06 3.06
C SER A 245 -18.43 38.33 2.08
N THR A 246 -19.70 38.22 2.42
CA THR A 246 -20.74 37.71 1.53
C THR A 246 -21.07 38.66 0.37
N ALA A 247 -20.50 39.87 0.36
CA ALA A 247 -20.47 40.72 -0.83
C ALA A 247 -19.63 40.11 -1.97
N GLY A 248 -18.75 39.16 -1.64
CA GLY A 248 -18.03 38.36 -2.61
C GLY A 248 -16.94 39.10 -3.37
N ASP A 249 -16.27 40.05 -2.71
CA ASP A 249 -15.15 40.83 -3.24
C ASP A 249 -13.88 39.98 -3.37
N ASP A 250 -13.93 38.94 -4.22
CA ASP A 250 -12.77 38.22 -4.72
C ASP A 250 -12.11 38.98 -5.88
N THR A 251 -11.25 38.31 -6.66
CA THR A 251 -10.51 38.94 -7.76
C THR A 251 -10.68 38.18 -9.07
N THR A 252 -10.17 38.74 -10.16
CA THR A 252 -10.29 38.15 -11.50
C THR A 252 -9.54 36.82 -11.61
N LYS A 253 -9.97 35.95 -12.54
CA LYS A 253 -9.26 34.70 -12.88
C LYS A 253 -7.76 34.93 -13.09
N ASP A 254 -7.37 35.91 -13.90
CA ASP A 254 -5.96 36.12 -14.24
C ASP A 254 -5.12 36.52 -13.03
N ARG A 255 -5.69 37.29 -12.08
CA ARG A 255 -5.03 37.58 -10.80
C ARG A 255 -4.86 36.32 -9.96
N ILE A 256 -5.88 35.46 -9.87
CA ILE A 256 -5.78 34.18 -9.17
C ILE A 256 -4.68 33.30 -9.78
N LEU A 257 -4.62 33.19 -11.11
CA LEU A 257 -3.59 32.40 -11.79
C LEU A 257 -2.17 32.92 -11.50
N ALA A 258 -1.98 34.24 -11.50
CA ALA A 258 -0.70 34.86 -11.17
C ALA A 258 -0.30 34.66 -9.71
N HIS A 259 -1.26 34.71 -8.77
CA HIS A 259 -1.00 34.41 -7.37
C HIS A 259 -0.60 32.95 -7.15
N LEU A 260 -1.25 32.02 -7.86
CA LEU A 260 -0.86 30.61 -7.82
C LEU A 260 0.57 30.39 -8.34
N ASP A 261 1.05 31.18 -9.31
CA ASP A 261 2.46 31.17 -9.71
C ASP A 261 3.39 31.66 -8.59
N GLN A 262 3.03 32.72 -7.87
CA GLN A 262 3.82 33.21 -6.73
C GLN A 262 3.85 32.23 -5.55
N LEU A 263 2.77 31.45 -5.35
CA LEU A 263 2.64 30.48 -4.26
C LEU A 263 3.31 29.13 -4.57
N ALA A 264 3.55 28.81 -5.84
CA ALA A 264 4.08 27.51 -6.26
C ALA A 264 5.38 27.08 -5.55
N PRO A 265 6.40 27.97 -5.35
CA PRO A 265 7.62 27.60 -4.62
C PRO A 265 7.35 27.17 -3.18
N TYR A 266 6.40 27.81 -2.51
CA TYR A 266 6.04 27.56 -1.10
C TYR A 266 5.20 26.29 -0.94
N LEU A 267 4.30 26.01 -1.88
CA LEU A 267 3.59 24.73 -1.95
C LEU A 267 4.56 23.56 -2.18
N SER A 268 5.61 23.77 -2.98
CA SER A 268 6.65 22.78 -3.21
C SER A 268 7.57 22.59 -1.99
N SER A 269 7.99 23.67 -1.33
CA SER A 269 8.84 23.61 -0.13
C SER A 269 8.10 23.00 1.06
N GLY A 270 6.80 23.29 1.21
CA GLY A 270 5.94 22.80 2.29
C GLY A 270 5.30 21.44 2.05
N LYS A 271 5.56 20.79 0.90
CA LYS A 271 4.84 19.58 0.49
C LYS A 271 4.91 18.45 1.52
N ASP A 272 5.98 18.37 2.29
CA ASP A 272 6.17 17.37 3.33
C ASP A 272 5.16 17.50 4.48
N VAL A 273 4.75 18.72 4.81
CA VAL A 273 3.80 19.02 5.90
C VAL A 273 2.42 19.48 5.44
N ILE A 274 2.22 19.77 4.16
CA ILE A 274 0.87 19.94 3.60
C ILE A 274 0.22 18.56 3.50
N ALA A 275 -0.89 18.35 4.22
CA ALA A 275 -1.73 17.19 4.04
C ALA A 275 -2.51 17.30 2.72
N VAL A 276 -3.26 18.39 2.56
CA VAL A 276 -4.12 18.65 1.41
C VAL A 276 -4.32 20.16 1.24
N VAL A 277 -4.57 20.60 0.01
CA VAL A 277 -4.92 22.00 -0.29
C VAL A 277 -6.40 22.10 -0.64
N GLN A 278 -7.18 22.82 0.15
CA GLN A 278 -8.54 23.16 -0.25
C GLN A 278 -8.48 24.21 -1.36
N ALA A 279 -9.14 23.94 -2.49
CA ALA A 279 -9.19 24.81 -3.63
C ALA A 279 -10.03 26.04 -3.29
N GLY A 280 -9.40 27.01 -2.62
CA GLY A 280 -10.03 28.24 -2.18
C GLY A 280 -10.12 29.29 -3.28
N LEU A 281 -9.75 30.53 -2.95
CA LEU A 281 -9.52 31.68 -3.84
C LEU A 281 -10.78 32.26 -4.50
N ILE A 282 -11.87 31.51 -4.65
CA ILE A 282 -13.13 32.00 -5.21
C ILE A 282 -14.14 32.21 -4.09
N GLY A 283 -14.70 33.41 -4.05
CA GLY A 283 -15.77 33.82 -3.14
C GLY A 283 -15.38 33.92 -1.67
N ALA A 284 -16.40 34.10 -0.82
CA ALA A 284 -16.25 34.23 0.62
C ALA A 284 -15.65 32.96 1.23
N TRP A 285 -14.67 33.14 2.12
CA TRP A 285 -13.89 32.09 2.79
C TRP A 285 -13.19 31.10 1.84
N GLY A 286 -13.14 31.42 0.55
CA GLY A 286 -12.67 30.51 -0.50
C GLY A 286 -13.64 29.35 -0.79
N GLU A 287 -14.92 29.46 -0.48
CA GLU A 287 -15.89 28.35 -0.61
C GLU A 287 -16.64 28.30 -1.94
N TRP A 288 -16.24 29.14 -2.90
CA TRP A 288 -16.79 29.19 -4.25
C TRP A 288 -18.26 29.63 -4.31
N TYR A 289 -18.67 30.30 -3.24
CA TYR A 289 -19.95 30.94 -3.06
C TYR A 289 -19.73 32.39 -2.59
N TYR A 290 -20.69 33.28 -2.88
CA TYR A 290 -20.51 34.73 -2.76
C TYR A 290 -19.29 35.22 -3.55
N THR A 291 -19.41 35.32 -4.87
CA THR A 291 -18.34 35.79 -5.77
C THR A 291 -18.88 36.80 -6.76
N GLN A 292 -18.05 37.78 -7.14
CA GLN A 292 -18.36 38.75 -8.19
C GLN A 292 -17.76 38.34 -9.56
N ASN A 293 -16.81 37.40 -9.59
CA ASN A 293 -16.01 37.10 -10.78
C ASN A 293 -16.24 35.69 -11.39
N PHE A 294 -16.97 34.80 -10.70
CA PHE A 294 -17.07 33.38 -11.08
C PHE A 294 -18.50 32.80 -11.03
N GLY A 295 -19.53 33.63 -11.19
CA GLY A 295 -20.95 33.24 -11.11
C GLY A 295 -21.39 32.90 -9.68
N ASN A 296 -22.60 33.28 -9.28
CA ASN A 296 -23.03 33.22 -7.88
C ASN A 296 -24.53 32.85 -7.73
N ALA A 297 -24.93 32.41 -6.54
CA ALA A 297 -26.33 32.13 -6.17
C ALA A 297 -27.07 31.23 -7.19
N GLY A 298 -26.41 30.15 -7.63
CA GLY A 298 -26.96 29.20 -8.61
C GLY A 298 -26.92 29.67 -10.06
N THR A 299 -26.57 30.94 -10.34
CA THR A 299 -26.40 31.46 -11.70
C THR A 299 -24.91 31.39 -12.08
N VAL A 300 -24.52 30.30 -12.73
CA VAL A 300 -23.14 30.05 -13.17
C VAL A 300 -23.14 29.75 -14.66
N THR A 301 -22.62 30.68 -15.46
CA THR A 301 -22.57 30.54 -16.93
C THR A 301 -21.52 29.52 -17.36
N SER A 302 -21.51 29.15 -18.65
CA SER A 302 -20.46 28.30 -19.22
C SER A 302 -19.06 28.92 -19.08
N THR A 303 -18.95 30.24 -19.22
CA THR A 303 -17.70 30.99 -19.00
C THR A 303 -17.27 30.92 -17.53
N ASP A 304 -18.19 31.05 -16.59
CA ASP A 304 -17.89 30.94 -15.17
C ASP A 304 -17.38 29.54 -14.81
N TRP A 305 -18.00 28.50 -15.36
CA TRP A 305 -17.52 27.11 -15.21
C TRP A 305 -16.14 26.90 -15.81
N ALA A 306 -15.86 27.47 -16.99
CA ALA A 306 -14.54 27.42 -17.60
C ALA A 306 -13.49 28.15 -16.75
N ASN A 307 -13.84 29.30 -16.16
CA ASN A 307 -12.95 30.07 -15.30
C ASN A 307 -12.67 29.34 -13.97
N ARG A 308 -13.71 28.77 -13.34
CA ARG A 308 -13.59 27.90 -12.16
C ARG A 308 -12.66 26.72 -12.45
N LYS A 309 -12.86 26.04 -13.58
CA LYS A 309 -12.00 24.93 -13.99
C LYS A 309 -10.55 25.37 -14.21
N ALA A 310 -10.32 26.52 -14.84
CA ALA A 310 -8.97 27.05 -15.05
C ALA A 310 -8.24 27.31 -13.72
N VAL A 311 -8.93 27.79 -12.68
CA VAL A 311 -8.36 27.93 -11.33
C VAL A 311 -8.01 26.57 -10.73
N THR A 312 -8.90 25.58 -10.83
CA THR A 312 -8.60 24.22 -10.34
C THR A 312 -7.44 23.55 -11.10
N ASP A 313 -7.40 23.66 -12.43
CA ASP A 313 -6.32 23.11 -13.25
C ASP A 313 -4.98 23.76 -12.88
N LYS A 314 -4.99 25.08 -12.64
CA LYS A 314 -3.79 25.79 -12.17
C LYS A 314 -3.35 25.31 -10.80
N LEU A 315 -4.26 25.16 -9.84
CA LEU A 315 -3.97 24.57 -8.53
C LEU A 315 -3.34 23.18 -8.67
N LEU A 316 -3.89 22.30 -9.50
CA LEU A 316 -3.31 20.98 -9.76
C LEU A 316 -1.90 21.05 -10.36
N SER A 317 -1.58 22.09 -11.13
CA SER A 317 -0.25 22.29 -11.71
C SER A 317 0.79 22.80 -10.72
N VAL A 318 0.39 23.61 -9.72
CA VAL A 318 1.31 24.21 -8.74
C VAL A 318 1.39 23.43 -7.43
N VAL A 319 0.32 22.72 -7.05
CA VAL A 319 0.34 21.78 -5.92
C VAL A 319 1.12 20.53 -6.35
N PRO A 320 2.15 20.12 -5.59
CA PRO A 320 2.96 18.95 -5.94
C PRO A 320 2.14 17.71 -6.24
N SER A 321 2.53 16.93 -7.25
CA SER A 321 1.77 15.77 -7.73
C SER A 321 1.56 14.68 -6.67
N THR A 322 2.37 14.65 -5.62
CA THR A 322 2.25 13.77 -4.46
C THR A 322 1.24 14.26 -3.42
N ARG A 323 0.54 15.38 -3.68
CA ARG A 323 -0.51 15.96 -2.86
C ARG A 323 -1.79 16.14 -3.66
N MET A 324 -2.90 16.14 -2.94
CA MET A 324 -4.23 16.30 -3.49
C MET A 324 -4.78 17.70 -3.16
N ILE A 325 -5.86 18.07 -3.87
CA ILE A 325 -6.66 19.24 -3.57
C ILE A 325 -8.10 18.84 -3.22
N GLN A 326 -8.88 19.71 -2.57
CA GLN A 326 -10.30 19.47 -2.28
C GLN A 326 -11.19 20.57 -2.88
N LEU A 327 -12.38 20.20 -3.35
CA LEU A 327 -13.45 21.14 -3.71
C LEU A 327 -14.60 21.08 -2.69
N ARG A 328 -15.28 22.21 -2.45
CA ARG A 328 -16.33 22.35 -1.44
C ARG A 328 -17.59 21.51 -1.69
N THR A 329 -17.89 21.14 -2.93
CA THR A 329 -19.11 20.38 -3.25
C THR A 329 -18.85 19.32 -4.32
N PRO A 330 -19.57 18.18 -4.28
CA PRO A 330 -19.51 17.17 -5.34
C PRO A 330 -19.87 17.75 -6.71
N LYS A 331 -20.81 18.71 -6.75
CA LYS A 331 -21.20 19.43 -7.98
C LYS A 331 -20.00 19.99 -8.73
N PHE A 332 -19.04 20.59 -8.03
CA PHE A 332 -17.87 21.21 -8.68
C PHE A 332 -17.02 20.18 -9.42
N LYS A 333 -16.65 19.07 -8.77
CA LYS A 333 -15.88 17.99 -9.42
C LYS A 333 -16.68 17.34 -10.55
N ARG A 334 -17.96 17.07 -10.33
CA ARG A 334 -18.86 16.42 -11.31
C ARG A 334 -19.09 17.25 -12.56
N THR A 335 -19.18 18.57 -12.42
CA THR A 335 -19.41 19.49 -13.54
C THR A 335 -18.13 19.78 -14.32
N MET A 336 -17.01 20.01 -13.63
CA MET A 336 -15.75 20.43 -14.27
C MET A 336 -14.92 19.28 -14.83
N TYR A 337 -15.13 18.03 -14.36
CA TYR A 337 -14.29 16.90 -14.73
C TYR A 337 -15.08 15.65 -15.12
N SER A 338 -15.79 15.03 -14.19
CA SER A 338 -16.47 13.76 -14.45
C SER A 338 -17.56 13.45 -13.44
N THR A 339 -18.70 13.00 -13.95
CA THR A 339 -19.79 12.42 -13.14
C THR A 339 -19.51 10.99 -12.68
N THR A 340 -18.43 10.37 -13.18
CA THR A 340 -17.95 9.06 -12.75
C THR A 340 -16.88 9.22 -11.67
N ALA A 341 -17.07 8.54 -10.53
CA ALA A 341 -16.11 8.50 -9.43
C ALA A 341 -14.78 7.86 -9.87
N VAL A 342 -13.69 8.16 -9.14
CA VAL A 342 -12.37 7.54 -9.38
C VAL A 342 -12.48 6.02 -9.32
N GLN A 343 -12.05 5.35 -10.39
CA GLN A 343 -12.04 3.90 -10.45
C GLN A 343 -10.75 3.34 -9.82
N PRO A 344 -10.77 2.12 -9.25
CA PRO A 344 -9.61 1.52 -8.56
C PRO A 344 -8.29 1.49 -9.38
N GLY A 345 -8.39 1.33 -10.71
CA GLY A 345 -7.25 1.33 -11.63
C GLY A 345 -6.72 2.72 -11.99
N ALA A 346 -7.50 3.78 -11.78
CA ALA A 346 -7.10 5.17 -11.97
C ALA A 346 -6.68 5.86 -10.67
N ALA A 347 -6.95 5.23 -9.51
CA ALA A 347 -6.54 5.75 -8.21
C ALA A 347 -5.01 5.98 -8.16
N TYR A 348 -4.62 7.14 -7.65
CA TYR A 348 -3.23 7.55 -7.43
C TYR A 348 -2.33 7.61 -8.68
N ASN A 349 -2.90 7.67 -9.90
CA ASN A 349 -2.12 7.73 -11.15
C ASN A 349 -1.65 9.16 -11.53
N GLY A 350 -1.96 10.16 -10.70
CA GLY A 350 -1.58 11.56 -10.92
C GLY A 350 -2.54 12.36 -11.81
N SER A 351 -3.58 11.74 -12.36
CA SER A 351 -4.63 12.45 -13.10
C SER A 351 -5.40 13.42 -12.20
N ALA A 352 -6.01 14.45 -12.80
CA ALA A 352 -6.85 15.41 -12.08
C ALA A 352 -7.94 14.71 -11.25
N LEU A 353 -8.64 13.73 -11.83
CA LEU A 353 -9.69 12.97 -11.13
C LEU A 353 -9.17 12.28 -9.86
N SER A 354 -7.97 11.70 -9.92
CA SER A 354 -7.33 11.00 -8.81
C SER A 354 -6.70 11.92 -7.75
N ARG A 355 -6.71 13.24 -7.98
CA ARG A 355 -6.09 14.25 -7.11
C ARG A 355 -7.07 15.29 -6.57
N ILE A 356 -8.35 15.23 -6.93
CA ILE A 356 -9.38 16.14 -6.43
C ILE A 356 -10.30 15.36 -5.48
N GLY A 357 -10.20 15.67 -4.18
CA GLY A 357 -11.14 15.25 -3.15
C GLY A 357 -12.22 16.29 -2.88
N HIS A 358 -12.86 16.15 -1.72
CA HIS A 358 -14.01 16.96 -1.32
C HIS A 358 -13.82 17.49 0.10
N HIS A 359 -14.38 18.66 0.39
CA HIS A 359 -14.61 19.08 1.76
C HIS A 359 -16.03 19.56 1.96
N ASN A 360 -16.61 19.35 3.13
CA ASN A 360 -17.95 19.81 3.49
C ASN A 360 -17.87 20.66 4.77
N ASP A 361 -18.10 21.96 4.62
CA ASP A 361 -17.95 22.93 5.71
C ASP A 361 -19.26 23.13 6.52
N CYS A 362 -20.28 22.30 6.27
CA CYS A 362 -21.55 22.34 7.01
C CYS A 362 -22.11 20.93 7.26
N PHE A 363 -21.22 19.98 7.57
CA PHE A 363 -21.58 18.59 7.78
C PHE A 363 -22.71 18.46 8.81
N LEU A 364 -23.78 17.79 8.39
CA LEU A 364 -25.00 17.52 9.16
C LEU A 364 -25.91 18.72 9.46
N ALA A 365 -25.60 19.93 8.99
CA ALA A 365 -26.28 21.16 9.43
C ALA A 365 -27.72 21.34 8.88
N SER A 366 -28.07 20.66 7.79
CA SER A 366 -29.42 20.67 7.17
C SER A 366 -29.63 19.39 6.35
N PRO A 367 -30.76 19.18 5.68
CA PRO A 367 -30.91 18.05 4.75
C PRO A 367 -29.90 18.03 3.59
N ASP A 368 -29.34 19.20 3.24
CA ASP A 368 -28.42 19.43 2.12
C ASP A 368 -27.05 19.98 2.56
N ASP A 369 -26.77 19.99 3.87
CA ASP A 369 -25.56 20.55 4.48
C ASP A 369 -25.27 21.98 3.98
N PHE A 370 -26.29 22.85 4.08
CA PHE A 370 -26.33 24.24 3.61
C PHE A 370 -25.83 24.40 2.17
N GLY A 371 -26.44 23.63 1.25
CA GLY A 371 -26.14 23.69 -0.18
C GLY A 371 -24.91 22.91 -0.61
N THR A 372 -24.36 22.03 0.24
CA THR A 372 -23.31 21.08 -0.18
C THR A 372 -23.85 20.08 -1.20
N TYR A 373 -25.08 19.61 -0.99
CA TYR A 373 -25.72 18.61 -1.82
C TYR A 373 -26.92 19.20 -2.56
N GLU A 374 -26.94 19.11 -3.88
CA GLU A 374 -28.11 19.50 -4.69
C GLU A 374 -29.06 18.32 -4.90
N ASN A 375 -28.48 17.12 -4.98
CA ASN A 375 -29.25 15.90 -5.17
C ASN A 375 -28.54 14.71 -4.49
N PRO A 376 -28.82 14.47 -3.19
CA PRO A 376 -28.23 13.37 -2.43
C PRO A 376 -28.36 12.00 -3.09
N SER A 377 -29.45 11.74 -3.82
CA SER A 377 -29.66 10.45 -4.51
C SER A 377 -28.63 10.15 -5.59
N VAL A 378 -27.96 11.17 -6.12
CA VAL A 378 -26.88 11.06 -7.10
C VAL A 378 -25.52 11.29 -6.47
N GLU A 379 -25.43 12.25 -5.55
CA GLU A 379 -24.16 12.70 -5.00
C GLU A 379 -23.63 11.79 -3.89
N TYR A 380 -24.50 11.13 -3.11
CA TYR A 380 -24.06 10.23 -2.04
C TYR A 380 -23.38 8.98 -2.61
N PRO A 381 -23.95 8.25 -3.60
CA PRO A 381 -23.26 7.11 -4.21
C PRO A 381 -21.96 7.53 -4.92
N TYR A 382 -21.94 8.71 -5.55
CA TYR A 382 -20.73 9.26 -6.16
C TYR A 382 -19.64 9.50 -5.11
N LEU A 383 -19.96 10.21 -4.02
CA LEU A 383 -19.03 10.51 -2.95
C LEU A 383 -18.49 9.24 -2.31
N GLN A 384 -19.37 8.31 -1.92
CA GLN A 384 -18.98 7.04 -1.32
C GLN A 384 -17.95 6.29 -2.19
N ALA A 385 -18.17 6.22 -3.50
CA ALA A 385 -17.23 5.58 -4.41
C ALA A 385 -15.93 6.39 -4.61
N ASP A 386 -16.04 7.72 -4.71
CA ASP A 386 -14.92 8.60 -5.03
C ASP A 386 -13.96 8.73 -3.84
N THR A 387 -14.48 8.98 -2.63
CA THR A 387 -13.70 9.21 -1.41
C THR A 387 -13.03 7.95 -0.86
N THR A 388 -13.28 6.79 -1.48
CA THR A 388 -12.43 5.61 -1.29
C THR A 388 -10.96 5.91 -1.64
N TYR A 389 -10.71 6.83 -2.59
CA TYR A 389 -9.37 7.12 -3.12
C TYR A 389 -8.92 8.58 -3.00
N VAL A 390 -9.82 9.51 -2.65
CA VAL A 390 -9.51 10.95 -2.54
C VAL A 390 -9.97 11.50 -1.18
N PRO A 391 -9.31 12.52 -0.61
CA PRO A 391 -9.59 12.98 0.74
C PRO A 391 -10.97 13.59 0.87
N MET A 392 -11.66 13.23 1.95
CA MET A 392 -12.87 13.90 2.45
C MET A 392 -12.58 14.52 3.81
N GLY A 393 -13.01 15.76 4.02
CA GLY A 393 -12.91 16.42 5.33
C GLY A 393 -13.80 17.64 5.41
N GLY A 394 -13.59 18.50 6.40
CA GLY A 394 -14.38 19.74 6.55
C GLY A 394 -14.76 20.01 8.00
N GLU A 395 -15.98 20.47 8.24
CA GLU A 395 -16.46 20.90 9.55
C GLU A 395 -17.99 20.82 9.68
N THR A 396 -18.47 20.89 10.93
CA THR A 396 -19.88 21.13 11.26
C THR A 396 -20.12 22.63 11.39
N CYS A 397 -21.31 23.12 11.02
CA CYS A 397 -21.61 24.57 11.09
C CYS A 397 -22.96 24.92 11.73
N GLY A 398 -23.74 23.92 12.17
CA GLY A 398 -25.04 24.15 12.79
C GLY A 398 -25.63 22.87 13.38
N SER A 399 -26.37 23.02 14.48
CA SER A 399 -27.09 21.92 15.12
C SER A 399 -28.40 21.63 14.41
N ASN A 400 -28.65 20.35 14.10
CA ASN A 400 -29.84 19.89 13.37
C ASN A 400 -30.23 18.45 13.78
N PRO A 401 -30.59 18.18 15.04
CA PRO A 401 -31.02 16.85 15.47
C PRO A 401 -32.35 16.44 14.80
N PRO A 402 -32.55 15.15 14.44
CA PRO A 402 -31.63 14.03 14.70
C PRO A 402 -30.51 13.86 13.64
N ARG A 403 -30.48 14.68 12.58
CA ARG A 403 -29.47 14.58 11.51
C ARG A 403 -28.05 14.85 12.04
N SER A 404 -27.85 15.82 12.93
CA SER A 404 -26.54 16.10 13.54
C SER A 404 -26.19 15.20 14.73
N SER A 405 -27.06 14.25 15.11
CA SER A 405 -26.84 13.34 16.23
C SER A 405 -26.01 12.12 15.85
N CYS A 406 -25.49 11.40 16.86
CA CYS A 406 -24.56 10.28 16.70
C CYS A 406 -24.90 9.25 15.61
N PRO A 407 -26.14 8.73 15.47
CA PRO A 407 -26.42 7.68 14.49
C PRO A 407 -26.13 8.09 13.04
N THR A 408 -26.53 9.30 12.67
CA THR A 408 -26.26 9.85 11.33
C THR A 408 -24.79 10.22 11.19
N ALA A 409 -24.22 10.86 12.22
CA ALA A 409 -22.82 11.30 12.19
C ALA A 409 -21.87 10.14 11.94
N THR A 410 -21.96 9.05 12.71
CA THR A 410 -21.07 7.90 12.52
C THR A 410 -21.33 7.18 11.19
N SER A 411 -22.58 7.07 10.77
CA SER A 411 -22.94 6.46 9.49
C SER A 411 -22.36 7.22 8.30
N GLU A 412 -22.53 8.54 8.23
CA GLU A 412 -22.08 9.35 7.09
C GLU A 412 -20.56 9.63 7.11
N LEU A 413 -19.96 9.73 8.30
CA LEU A 413 -18.49 9.79 8.43
C LEU A 413 -17.84 8.54 7.82
N ALA A 414 -18.39 7.36 8.11
CA ALA A 414 -17.95 6.10 7.52
C ALA A 414 -18.30 6.00 6.02
N GLN A 415 -19.54 6.32 5.64
CA GLN A 415 -20.02 6.19 4.26
C GLN A 415 -19.20 7.04 3.27
N PHE A 416 -18.82 8.26 3.67
CA PHE A 416 -18.07 9.18 2.81
C PHE A 416 -16.58 9.22 3.11
N HIS A 417 -16.07 8.26 3.88
CA HIS A 417 -14.64 8.09 4.17
C HIS A 417 -13.97 9.35 4.69
N TRP A 418 -14.57 9.98 5.70
CA TRP A 418 -14.04 11.21 6.29
C TRP A 418 -12.66 10.99 6.90
N SER A 419 -11.69 11.73 6.40
CA SER A 419 -10.29 11.68 6.84
C SER A 419 -10.06 12.53 8.08
N PHE A 420 -10.68 13.71 8.13
CA PHE A 420 -10.51 14.67 9.22
C PHE A 420 -11.69 15.63 9.35
N ILE A 421 -11.87 16.22 10.54
CA ILE A 421 -12.95 17.19 10.81
C ILE A 421 -12.48 18.29 11.79
N ASN A 422 -12.99 19.51 11.63
CA ASN A 422 -12.67 20.63 12.52
C ASN A 422 -13.25 20.39 13.91
N THR A 423 -12.52 20.77 14.95
CA THR A 423 -13.01 20.75 16.33
C THR A 423 -13.44 22.11 16.88
N ASP A 424 -13.13 23.22 16.19
CA ASP A 424 -13.23 24.57 16.75
C ASP A 424 -14.45 25.38 16.27
N TYR A 425 -14.97 25.13 15.06
CA TYR A 425 -15.97 26.00 14.44
C TYR A 425 -17.38 25.90 15.06
N GLU A 426 -17.92 24.69 15.24
CA GLU A 426 -19.23 24.47 15.89
C GLU A 426 -19.12 23.44 17.02
N PRO A 427 -18.60 23.85 18.20
CA PRO A 427 -18.42 22.95 19.34
C PRO A 427 -19.72 22.35 19.87
N THR A 428 -20.88 22.97 19.63
CA THR A 428 -22.17 22.45 20.13
C THR A 428 -22.51 21.10 19.52
N VAL A 429 -22.20 20.90 18.24
CA VAL A 429 -22.44 19.61 17.55
C VAL A 429 -21.52 18.53 18.12
N LEU A 430 -20.23 18.82 18.30
CA LEU A 430 -19.27 17.89 18.89
C LEU A 430 -19.61 17.55 20.36
N ASN A 431 -20.06 18.54 21.13
CA ASN A 431 -20.58 18.32 22.48
C ASN A 431 -21.78 17.37 22.48
N SER A 432 -22.68 17.49 21.49
CA SER A 432 -23.80 16.56 21.34
C SER A 432 -23.34 15.13 21.02
N TRP A 433 -22.23 14.95 20.28
CA TRP A 433 -21.62 13.64 20.03
C TRP A 433 -20.98 13.05 21.29
N ASN A 434 -20.43 13.91 22.15
CA ASN A 434 -19.90 13.50 23.44
C ASN A 434 -21.03 13.02 24.36
N THR A 435 -22.10 13.82 24.51
CA THR A 435 -23.28 13.44 25.29
C THR A 435 -23.98 12.21 24.72
N GLY A 436 -23.99 12.05 23.40
CA GLY A 436 -24.52 10.87 22.71
C GLY A 436 -23.60 9.64 22.75
N GLY A 437 -22.39 9.75 23.31
CA GLY A 437 -21.47 8.64 23.51
C GLY A 437 -20.67 8.19 22.29
N CYS A 438 -20.75 8.88 21.15
CA CYS A 438 -20.04 8.49 19.92
C CYS A 438 -18.73 9.26 19.67
N LEU A 439 -18.49 10.38 20.36
CA LEU A 439 -17.31 11.22 20.11
C LEU A 439 -15.99 10.43 20.27
N ALA A 440 -15.88 9.55 21.27
CA ALA A 440 -14.68 8.75 21.47
C ALA A 440 -14.39 7.80 20.30
N ASP A 441 -15.42 7.21 19.70
CA ASP A 441 -15.27 6.34 18.53
C ASP A 441 -14.96 7.16 17.26
N ILE A 442 -15.60 8.33 17.09
CA ILE A 442 -15.28 9.27 16.03
C ILE A 442 -13.80 9.70 16.13
N SER A 443 -13.33 10.06 17.33
CA SER A 443 -11.92 10.43 17.59
C SER A 443 -10.93 9.35 17.16
N LYS A 444 -11.25 8.07 17.39
CA LYS A 444 -10.39 6.95 17.00
C LYS A 444 -10.48 6.64 15.50
N ASN A 445 -11.67 6.73 14.92
CA ASN A 445 -11.98 6.15 13.61
C ASN A 445 -11.97 7.14 12.45
N LEU A 446 -12.00 8.46 12.67
CA LEU A 446 -11.80 9.44 11.58
C LEU A 446 -10.51 9.13 10.81
N GLY A 447 -10.54 9.08 9.47
CA GLY A 447 -9.39 8.66 8.67
C GLY A 447 -9.05 7.18 8.84
N TYR A 448 -7.78 6.82 8.71
CA TYR A 448 -7.35 5.44 8.83
C TYR A 448 -7.05 5.05 10.29
N ARG A 449 -7.25 3.78 10.64
CA ARG A 449 -6.79 3.18 11.89
C ARG A 449 -6.37 1.74 11.64
N PHE A 450 -5.10 1.53 11.36
CA PHE A 450 -4.59 0.20 11.04
C PHE A 450 -4.25 -0.59 12.31
N ARG A 451 -4.68 -1.84 12.37
CA ARG A 451 -4.22 -2.84 13.33
C ARG A 451 -3.73 -4.08 12.59
N LEU A 452 -2.63 -4.66 13.02
CA LEU A 452 -2.24 -6.01 12.64
C LEU A 452 -3.22 -7.01 13.28
N GLU A 453 -3.57 -8.05 12.53
CA GLU A 453 -4.35 -9.19 12.99
C GLU A 453 -3.43 -10.38 13.26
N SER A 454 -2.64 -10.72 12.24
CA SER A 454 -1.71 -11.82 12.28
C SER A 454 -0.46 -11.55 11.43
N GLY A 455 0.61 -12.29 11.74
CA GLY A 455 1.88 -12.26 11.05
C GLY A 455 2.47 -13.65 10.95
N THR A 456 3.24 -13.90 9.90
CA THR A 456 3.99 -15.14 9.67
C THR A 456 5.36 -14.77 9.14
N TYR A 457 6.37 -15.05 9.95
CA TYR A 457 7.75 -14.65 9.68
C TYR A 457 8.71 -15.82 9.91
N PRO A 458 9.79 -15.95 9.12
CA PRO A 458 10.83 -16.94 9.37
C PRO A 458 11.53 -16.68 10.70
N THR A 459 11.84 -17.74 11.44
CA THR A 459 12.66 -17.66 12.66
C THR A 459 14.15 -17.63 12.36
N THR A 460 14.54 -18.12 11.19
CA THR A 460 15.93 -18.16 10.70
C THR A 460 16.01 -17.70 9.25
N ALA A 461 17.15 -17.15 8.85
CA ALA A 461 17.49 -16.84 7.46
C ALA A 461 19.02 -16.79 7.29
N VAL A 462 19.51 -16.86 6.05
CA VAL A 462 20.92 -16.63 5.72
C VAL A 462 21.09 -15.30 5.03
N HIS A 463 22.22 -14.65 5.28
CA HIS A 463 22.64 -13.44 4.57
C HIS A 463 22.58 -13.65 3.04
N GLY A 464 22.10 -12.65 2.29
CA GLY A 464 21.86 -12.79 0.84
C GLY A 464 20.65 -13.65 0.45
N GLY A 465 20.05 -14.37 1.40
CA GLY A 465 18.94 -15.30 1.15
C GLY A 465 17.57 -14.64 1.09
N SER A 466 16.56 -15.47 0.82
CA SER A 466 15.15 -15.07 0.78
C SER A 466 14.54 -14.97 2.19
N LEU A 467 13.73 -13.94 2.40
CA LEU A 467 12.94 -13.72 3.60
C LEU A 467 11.45 -13.55 3.21
N PRO A 468 10.67 -14.66 3.14
CA PRO A 468 9.24 -14.59 2.90
C PRO A 468 8.52 -14.05 4.14
N VAL A 469 7.85 -12.91 4.03
CA VAL A 469 7.04 -12.32 5.11
C VAL A 469 5.58 -12.21 4.69
N SER A 470 4.68 -12.45 5.64
CA SER A 470 3.25 -12.23 5.44
C SER A 470 2.62 -11.67 6.70
N PHE A 471 1.75 -10.67 6.56
CA PHE A 471 0.95 -10.14 7.66
C PHE A 471 -0.41 -9.65 7.17
N THR A 472 -1.40 -9.65 8.05
CA THR A 472 -2.74 -9.13 7.77
C THR A 472 -2.98 -7.88 8.58
N VAL A 473 -3.38 -6.80 7.92
CA VAL A 473 -3.79 -5.53 8.54
C VAL A 473 -5.29 -5.35 8.34
N HIS A 474 -6.01 -4.98 9.39
CA HIS A 474 -7.37 -4.46 9.32
C HIS A 474 -7.37 -2.94 9.48
N ASN A 475 -8.19 -2.24 8.70
CA ASN A 475 -8.43 -0.81 8.89
C ASN A 475 -9.75 -0.58 9.65
N ASP A 476 -9.66 -0.27 10.93
CA ASP A 476 -10.81 0.08 11.78
C ASP A 476 -11.33 1.51 11.54
N GLY A 477 -10.61 2.32 10.76
CA GLY A 477 -10.96 3.70 10.47
C GLY A 477 -12.01 3.84 9.37
N TYR A 478 -12.51 5.07 9.21
CA TYR A 478 -13.49 5.47 8.19
C TYR A 478 -12.86 5.68 6.82
N ALA A 479 -11.57 5.99 6.71
CA ALA A 479 -10.89 6.25 5.44
C ALA A 479 -9.57 5.46 5.31
N THR A 480 -8.96 5.53 4.13
CA THR A 480 -7.59 5.09 3.87
C THR A 480 -6.64 6.30 3.83
N PRO A 481 -5.32 6.16 4.03
CA PRO A 481 -4.39 7.26 3.75
C PRO A 481 -4.55 7.72 2.30
N PHE A 482 -4.59 9.03 2.07
CA PHE A 482 -4.64 9.57 0.70
C PHE A 482 -3.26 9.99 0.18
N ASN A 483 -2.32 10.34 1.05
CA ASN A 483 -0.93 10.59 0.69
C ASN A 483 -0.07 9.31 0.85
N PRO A 484 1.01 9.17 0.05
CA PRO A 484 1.85 7.99 0.10
C PRO A 484 2.56 7.83 1.45
N ARG A 485 2.70 6.57 1.86
CA ARG A 485 3.55 6.13 2.97
C ARG A 485 4.40 4.99 2.44
N ASN A 486 5.71 5.08 2.64
CA ASN A 486 6.56 3.94 2.32
C ASN A 486 6.18 2.78 3.26
N LEU A 487 6.43 1.55 2.83
CA LEU A 487 6.32 0.38 3.69
C LEU A 487 7.69 -0.28 3.78
N GLU A 488 8.20 -0.45 4.99
CA GLU A 488 9.53 -0.98 5.22
C GLU A 488 9.45 -2.10 6.26
N LEU A 489 10.03 -3.27 5.94
CA LEU A 489 10.41 -4.24 6.96
C LEU A 489 11.77 -3.82 7.52
N VAL A 490 11.87 -3.69 8.84
CA VAL A 490 13.10 -3.27 9.51
C VAL A 490 13.63 -4.41 10.37
N LEU A 491 14.89 -4.78 10.16
CA LEU A 491 15.62 -5.71 11.00
C LEU A 491 16.46 -4.88 11.98
N ARG A 492 16.17 -4.97 13.28
CA ARG A 492 16.94 -4.32 14.34
C ARG A 492 17.78 -5.36 15.07
N ASN A 493 19.10 -5.27 14.94
CA ASN A 493 20.02 -6.16 15.61
C ASN A 493 19.87 -6.04 17.14
N THR A 494 19.64 -7.14 17.85
CA THR A 494 19.28 -7.11 19.28
C THR A 494 20.47 -6.81 20.19
N SER A 495 21.71 -6.99 19.74
CA SER A 495 22.91 -6.72 20.54
C SER A 495 23.46 -5.30 20.32
N THR A 496 23.33 -4.76 19.10
CA THR A 496 23.89 -3.44 18.74
C THR A 496 22.86 -2.34 18.55
N GLY A 497 21.59 -2.68 18.35
CA GLY A 497 20.53 -1.74 17.99
C GLY A 497 20.57 -1.25 16.53
N SER A 498 21.55 -1.68 15.73
CA SER A 498 21.68 -1.30 14.31
C SER A 498 20.45 -1.74 13.52
N THR A 499 19.97 -0.89 12.60
CA THR A 499 18.77 -1.17 11.80
C THR A 499 19.10 -1.33 10.31
N TYR A 500 18.41 -2.28 9.67
CA TYR A 500 18.49 -2.54 8.24
C TYR A 500 17.07 -2.54 7.68
N LYS A 501 16.81 -1.66 6.70
CA LYS A 501 15.48 -1.45 6.13
C LYS A 501 15.37 -2.13 4.77
N LEU A 502 14.30 -2.91 4.60
CA LEU A 502 13.95 -3.57 3.35
C LEU A 502 12.65 -2.98 2.85
N ALA A 503 12.68 -2.35 1.68
CA ALA A 503 11.49 -1.76 1.08
C ALA A 503 10.48 -2.85 0.68
N MET A 504 9.21 -2.60 0.99
CA MET A 504 8.08 -3.44 0.59
C MET A 504 7.26 -2.72 -0.47
N SER A 505 6.62 -3.47 -1.37
CA SER A 505 5.92 -2.91 -2.53
C SER A 505 4.44 -2.61 -2.29
N ALA A 506 3.88 -3.01 -1.15
CA ALA A 506 2.46 -2.77 -0.86
C ALA A 506 2.19 -1.29 -0.55
N ASP A 507 1.06 -0.79 -1.06
CA ASP A 507 0.61 0.60 -0.91
C ASP A 507 -0.49 0.68 0.15
N SER A 508 -0.22 1.33 1.28
CA SER A 508 -1.17 1.43 2.40
C SER A 508 -2.42 2.24 2.06
N ARG A 509 -2.38 3.06 1.00
CA ARG A 509 -3.55 3.77 0.47
C ARG A 509 -4.59 2.83 -0.18
N ARG A 510 -4.28 1.53 -0.26
CA ARG A 510 -5.18 0.47 -0.72
C ARG A 510 -5.71 -0.41 0.42
N TRP A 511 -5.38 -0.10 1.67
CA TRP A 511 -5.93 -0.77 2.85
C TRP A 511 -7.24 -0.06 3.23
N THR A 512 -8.32 -0.43 2.55
CA THR A 512 -9.62 0.26 2.60
C THR A 512 -10.30 0.11 3.96
N ALA A 513 -11.09 1.12 4.34
CA ALA A 513 -11.85 1.16 5.58
C ALA A 513 -12.73 -0.09 5.78
N GLY A 514 -12.76 -0.63 7.00
CA GLY A 514 -13.58 -1.79 7.37
C GLY A 514 -13.16 -3.13 6.74
N THR A 515 -11.95 -3.23 6.18
CA THR A 515 -11.46 -4.45 5.51
C THR A 515 -10.12 -4.92 6.04
N SER A 516 -9.90 -6.23 6.00
CA SER A 516 -8.58 -6.84 6.19
C SER A 516 -7.85 -6.98 4.85
N THR A 517 -6.58 -6.60 4.81
CA THR A 517 -5.67 -6.79 3.68
C THR A 517 -4.47 -7.61 4.12
N THR A 518 -4.21 -8.71 3.42
CA THR A 518 -2.99 -9.51 3.62
C THR A 518 -1.89 -9.01 2.69
N VAL A 519 -0.75 -8.65 3.26
CA VAL A 519 0.48 -8.31 2.56
C VAL A 519 1.40 -9.51 2.64
N SER A 520 1.77 -10.08 1.49
CA SER A 520 2.73 -11.17 1.39
C SER A 520 3.82 -10.82 0.39
N GLN A 521 5.08 -10.86 0.80
CA GLN A 521 6.23 -10.53 -0.05
C GLN A 521 7.44 -11.37 0.33
N THR A 522 8.20 -11.84 -0.66
CA THR A 522 9.53 -12.40 -0.42
C THR A 522 10.57 -11.32 -0.64
N LEU A 523 11.28 -10.97 0.42
CA LEU A 523 12.37 -9.99 0.40
C LEU A 523 13.71 -10.71 0.27
N THR A 524 14.76 -10.00 -0.13
CA THR A 524 16.14 -10.52 -0.14
C THR A 524 16.94 -9.83 0.95
N LEU A 525 17.60 -10.61 1.81
CA LEU A 525 18.49 -10.06 2.84
C LEU A 525 19.77 -9.51 2.20
N PRO A 526 20.35 -8.41 2.71
CA PRO A 526 21.65 -7.94 2.27
C PRO A 526 22.72 -9.01 2.45
N THR A 527 23.61 -9.17 1.48
CA THR A 527 24.72 -10.13 1.55
C THR A 527 25.74 -9.79 2.64
N ASN A 528 25.80 -8.51 3.05
CA ASN A 528 26.67 -8.00 4.10
C ASN A 528 25.94 -7.83 5.45
N LEU A 529 24.73 -8.39 5.61
CA LEU A 529 24.02 -8.35 6.88
C LEU A 529 24.79 -9.19 7.92
N PRO A 530 25.22 -8.61 9.06
CA PRO A 530 25.96 -9.38 10.06
C PRO A 530 25.13 -10.54 10.62
N ALA A 531 25.77 -11.67 10.89
CA ALA A 531 25.13 -12.76 11.62
C ALA A 531 24.69 -12.29 13.03
N GLY A 532 23.57 -12.80 13.52
CA GLY A 532 23.02 -12.45 14.83
C GLY A 532 21.50 -12.48 14.87
N SER A 533 20.94 -12.07 16.00
CA SER A 533 19.49 -11.99 16.19
C SER A 533 18.96 -10.59 15.91
N TYR A 534 17.80 -10.52 15.27
CA TYR A 534 17.16 -9.29 14.83
C TYR A 534 15.70 -9.28 15.24
N SER A 535 15.26 -8.23 15.94
CA SER A 535 13.83 -7.95 16.08
C SER A 535 13.29 -7.45 14.74
N LEU A 536 12.17 -8.01 14.30
CA LEU A 536 11.46 -7.52 13.12
C LEU A 536 10.50 -6.39 13.49
N LEU A 537 10.54 -5.30 12.73
CA LEU A 537 9.61 -4.18 12.85
C LEU A 537 9.02 -3.82 11.49
N LEU A 538 7.86 -3.18 11.50
CA LEU A 538 7.21 -2.59 10.35
C LEU A 538 7.20 -1.07 10.50
N ASN A 539 7.69 -0.37 9.49
CA ASN A 539 7.66 1.08 9.44
C ASN A 539 6.79 1.56 8.28
N LEU A 540 5.99 2.58 8.55
CA LEU A 540 5.15 3.26 7.56
C LEU A 540 5.43 4.77 7.59
N PRO A 541 6.65 5.21 7.23
CA PRO A 541 7.05 6.59 7.39
C PRO A 541 6.45 7.50 6.31
N ASP A 542 6.38 8.79 6.60
CA ASP A 542 6.30 9.78 5.53
C ASP A 542 7.58 9.70 4.65
N PRO A 543 7.45 9.62 3.31
CA PRO A 543 8.60 9.48 2.43
C PRO A 543 9.62 10.64 2.50
N LEU A 544 9.19 11.83 2.93
CA LEU A 544 10.02 13.04 2.99
C LEU A 544 10.48 13.36 4.43
N LEU A 545 9.89 12.71 5.43
CA LEU A 545 10.17 12.92 6.87
C LEU A 545 10.46 11.59 7.57
N SER A 546 11.12 10.66 6.88
CA SER A 546 11.24 9.26 7.29
C SER A 546 12.07 8.98 8.54
N THR A 547 12.78 9.98 9.04
CA THR A 547 13.56 9.95 10.29
C THR A 547 12.80 10.54 11.48
N ARG A 548 11.60 11.07 11.27
CA ARG A 548 10.80 11.75 12.29
C ARG A 548 9.62 10.87 12.72
N PRO A 549 9.65 10.28 13.93
CA PRO A 549 8.70 9.24 14.33
C PRO A 549 7.24 9.72 14.36
N GLU A 550 7.00 11.00 14.60
CA GLU A 550 5.66 11.60 14.62
C GLU A 550 4.98 11.66 13.24
N TYR A 551 5.70 11.39 12.16
CA TYR A 551 5.17 11.28 10.81
C TYR A 551 5.06 9.82 10.31
N SER A 552 5.43 8.84 11.14
CA SER A 552 5.17 7.43 10.86
C SER A 552 3.77 7.01 11.31
N ILE A 553 3.20 6.00 10.64
CA ILE A 553 1.93 5.40 11.12
C ILE A 553 2.19 4.52 12.34
N HIS A 554 1.54 4.87 13.45
CA HIS A 554 1.36 4.03 14.64
C HIS A 554 0.18 3.08 14.42
N LEU A 555 0.42 1.77 14.53
CA LEU A 555 -0.59 0.74 14.44
C LEU A 555 -1.31 0.54 15.78
N ALA A 556 -2.62 0.32 15.75
CA ALA A 556 -3.47 0.14 16.91
C ALA A 556 -3.33 -1.26 17.54
N ASN A 557 -2.11 -1.62 17.96
CA ASN A 557 -1.78 -2.89 18.59
C ASN A 557 -0.99 -2.69 19.88
N GLN A 558 -1.37 -3.43 20.93
CA GLN A 558 -0.72 -3.36 22.23
C GLN A 558 0.76 -3.81 22.14
N GLY A 559 1.67 -3.07 22.78
CA GLY A 559 3.08 -3.45 22.90
C GLY A 559 3.90 -3.42 21.61
N THR A 560 3.35 -2.87 20.51
CA THR A 560 4.05 -2.83 19.21
C THR A 560 4.80 -1.52 18.97
N TRP A 561 4.29 -0.38 19.46
CA TRP A 561 4.83 0.93 19.10
C TRP A 561 6.13 1.28 19.82
N ASP A 562 7.15 1.64 19.03
CA ASP A 562 8.38 2.26 19.51
C ASP A 562 8.34 3.77 19.21
N ALA A 563 7.95 4.56 20.22
CA ALA A 563 7.79 6.01 20.10
C ALA A 563 9.10 6.76 19.77
N THR A 564 10.27 6.14 20.01
CA THR A 564 11.56 6.79 19.72
C THR A 564 11.88 6.74 18.23
N THR A 565 11.51 5.64 17.57
CA THR A 565 11.86 5.39 16.16
C THR A 565 10.69 5.48 15.20
N GLY A 566 9.46 5.47 15.70
CA GLY A 566 8.24 5.52 14.89
C GLY A 566 7.93 4.18 14.20
N MET A 567 8.46 3.08 14.73
CA MET A 567 8.36 1.74 14.15
C MET A 567 7.43 0.86 14.98
N ASN A 568 6.77 -0.10 14.33
CA ASN A 568 5.86 -1.04 14.97
C ASN A 568 6.54 -2.42 15.04
N SER A 569 6.90 -2.87 16.25
CA SER A 569 7.42 -4.22 16.49
C SER A 569 6.45 -5.27 15.97
N LEU A 570 6.99 -6.23 15.21
CA LEU A 570 6.24 -7.39 14.74
C LEU A 570 6.21 -8.51 15.78
N LEU A 571 6.75 -8.27 16.99
CA LEU A 571 6.84 -9.22 18.11
C LEU A 571 7.51 -10.55 17.71
N HIS A 572 8.46 -10.46 16.77
CA HIS A 572 9.15 -11.62 16.22
C HIS A 572 10.66 -11.37 16.16
N THR A 573 11.43 -12.43 16.38
CA THR A 573 12.89 -12.42 16.27
C THR A 573 13.33 -13.35 15.15
N LEU A 574 14.18 -12.83 14.28
CA LEU A 574 14.85 -13.55 13.20
C LEU A 574 16.32 -13.75 13.57
N THR A 575 16.82 -14.98 13.47
CA THR A 575 18.25 -15.28 13.56
C THR A 575 18.83 -15.35 12.15
N VAL A 576 19.84 -14.53 11.87
CA VAL A 576 20.57 -14.51 10.61
C VAL A 576 21.91 -15.21 10.80
N SER A 577 22.20 -16.19 9.93
CA SER A 577 23.48 -16.91 9.88
C SER A 577 24.26 -16.69 8.59
#